data_AF-A0A9P1MSY6-F1
#
_entry.id   AF-A0A9P1MSY6-F1
#
_cell.length_a   1.000
_cell.length_b   1.000
_cell.length_c   1.000
_cell.angle_alpha   90.00
_cell.angle_beta   90.00
_cell.angle_gamma   90.00
#
_symmetry.space_group_name_H-M   'P 1'
#
loop_
_entity.id
_entity.type
_entity.pdbx_description
1 polymer ?
#
loop_
_entity_poly.entity_id
_entity_poly.type
_entity_poly.pdbx_seq_one_letter_code
_entity_poly.pdbx_strand_id
1 'polypeptide(L)'
;MRHKKIPTANRKKLKQVDPFNKKGAAIRKEALKKFNHEPKSDEQPLTRAELELEEARKSVFDKTTKSKKKESNRMLEEAKKAGLVKGRFEGMQQFMIRVLRTLSSDIQEHGVKVKQGTAAKSQKELEADMKILEDKEKKQKEQKKREVQNKIEAARKERKRKEEIALEKEELKRQRQEERRLEREAAELQDQEHEAEKPKNDEEGVIPESMRRDQKPLTKSNKPAKRAEKRKEEKAIDKKAKHLEGLINSKEVIKFGERCDAPPKFEGVFKKTFDPLMAKAGGKNLLLHSIMKKETGIKTQYLEDNKTKPNEIDRQKVIEAYRDMKRKRNAIARQ
;
A
#
# COMPACT_ATOMS: atom_id res chain seq x y z
N MET A 1 47.55 107.79 42.82
CA MET A 1 47.55 106.48 42.12
C MET A 1 46.15 106.18 41.64
N ARG A 2 45.94 106.02 40.32
CA ARG A 2 44.63 105.65 39.76
C ARG A 2 44.52 104.12 39.70
N HIS A 3 43.62 103.53 40.49
CA HIS A 3 43.33 102.10 40.40
C HIS A 3 42.68 101.78 39.05
N LYS A 4 43.32 100.93 38.25
CA LYS A 4 42.72 100.39 37.01
C LYS A 4 41.61 99.42 37.42
N LYS A 5 40.36 99.72 37.05
CA LYS A 5 39.21 98.81 37.25
C LYS A 5 39.48 97.49 36.52
N ILE A 6 39.32 96.37 37.22
CA ILE A 6 39.39 95.02 36.66
C ILE A 6 38.24 94.89 35.63
N PRO A 7 38.50 94.48 34.37
CA PRO A 7 37.44 94.24 33.42
C PRO A 7 36.62 93.03 33.87
N THR A 8 35.35 93.27 34.23
CA THR A 8 34.38 92.21 34.54
C THR A 8 34.03 91.48 33.25
N ALA A 9 34.39 90.21 33.12
CA ALA A 9 34.01 89.39 31.98
C ALA A 9 32.47 89.32 31.87
N ASN A 10 31.93 89.70 30.71
CA ASN A 10 30.50 89.63 30.39
C ASN A 10 30.00 88.17 30.41
N ARG A 11 29.59 87.66 31.58
CA ARG A 11 29.00 86.33 31.78
C ARG A 11 27.51 86.23 31.39
N LYS A 12 27.04 87.01 30.41
CA LYS A 12 25.65 86.96 29.93
C LYS A 12 25.50 86.42 28.50
N LYS A 13 26.34 85.46 28.12
CA LYS A 13 26.04 84.56 27.00
C LYS A 13 26.28 83.14 27.47
N LEU A 14 25.34 82.59 28.25
CA LEU A 14 25.13 81.15 28.22
C LEU A 14 24.89 80.86 26.73
N LYS A 15 25.85 80.24 26.03
CA LYS A 15 25.63 79.82 24.65
C LYS A 15 24.39 78.94 24.72
N GLN A 16 23.27 79.44 24.20
CA GLN A 16 22.03 78.70 24.12
C GLN A 16 22.38 77.46 23.31
N VAL A 17 22.59 76.34 24.01
CA VAL A 17 22.91 75.07 23.35
C VAL A 17 21.64 74.72 22.62
N ASP A 18 21.71 74.76 21.29
CA ASP A 18 20.64 74.40 20.37
C ASP A 18 19.82 73.22 20.95
N PRO A 19 18.51 73.40 21.19
CA PRO A 19 17.67 72.37 21.81
C PRO A 19 17.59 71.08 20.96
N PHE A 20 17.98 71.13 19.69
CA PHE A 20 18.05 69.98 18.80
C PHE A 20 19.43 69.32 18.72
N ASN A 21 20.43 69.86 19.43
CA ASN A 21 21.76 69.27 19.48
C ASN A 21 21.78 68.02 20.37
N LYS A 22 21.53 66.86 19.74
CA LYS A 22 21.54 65.52 20.38
C LYS A 22 22.85 65.23 21.11
N LYS A 23 23.98 65.84 20.72
CA LYS A 23 25.28 65.66 21.38
C LYS A 23 25.36 66.40 22.72
N GLY A 24 24.64 67.52 22.87
CA GLY A 24 24.61 68.28 24.13
C GLY A 24 23.90 67.55 25.27
N ALA A 25 22.91 66.70 24.95
CA ALA A 25 22.26 65.85 25.94
C ALA A 25 23.18 64.72 26.43
N ALA A 26 23.97 64.12 25.54
CA ALA A 26 24.95 63.09 25.91
C ALA A 26 26.05 63.64 26.83
N ILE A 27 26.62 64.80 26.49
CA ILE A 27 27.66 65.47 27.29
C ILE A 27 27.11 65.85 28.68
N ARG A 28 25.86 66.34 28.77
CA ARG A 28 25.22 66.63 30.07
C ARG A 28 25.05 65.38 30.92
N LYS A 29 24.61 64.26 30.34
CA LYS A 29 24.50 62.97 31.06
C LYS A 29 25.86 62.45 31.52
N GLU A 30 26.89 62.61 30.70
CA GLU A 30 28.26 62.18 31.04
C GLU A 30 28.89 63.07 32.13
N ALA A 31 28.59 64.37 32.14
CA ALA A 31 28.98 65.29 33.20
C ALA A 31 28.26 64.98 34.52
N LEU A 32 26.96 64.65 34.48
CA LEU A 32 26.17 64.22 35.65
C LEU A 32 26.68 62.91 36.26
N LYS A 33 27.32 62.03 35.47
CA LYS A 33 27.94 60.79 35.99
C LYS A 33 29.19 61.04 36.85
N LYS A 34 29.82 62.22 36.76
CA LYS A 34 31.05 62.56 37.50
C LYS A 34 30.79 63.27 38.82
N PHE A 35 29.53 63.64 39.09
CA PHE A 35 29.15 64.35 40.30
C PHE A 35 28.42 63.38 41.24
N ASN A 36 28.93 63.22 42.46
CA ASN A 36 28.22 62.48 43.49
C ASN A 36 27.05 63.36 43.97
N HIS A 37 25.83 63.01 43.57
CA HIS A 37 24.64 63.61 44.13
C HIS A 37 24.39 63.02 45.52
N GLU A 38 24.04 63.88 46.48
CA GLU A 38 23.58 63.43 47.79
C GLU A 38 22.34 62.53 47.63
N PRO A 39 22.25 61.41 48.36
CA PRO A 39 21.11 60.49 48.27
C PRO A 39 19.83 61.24 48.67
N LYS A 40 18.80 61.14 47.82
CA LYS A 40 17.53 61.84 48.01
C LYS A 40 16.57 61.14 48.98
N SER A 41 16.88 59.91 49.39
CA SER A 41 16.13 59.11 50.36
C SER A 41 17.09 58.21 51.17
N ASP A 42 16.64 57.72 52.33
CA ASP A 42 17.37 56.75 53.18
C ASP A 42 17.54 55.36 52.53
N GLU A 43 16.95 55.15 51.36
CA GLU A 43 17.18 53.96 50.55
C GLU A 43 18.51 54.12 49.81
N GLN A 44 19.44 53.18 50.04
CA GLN A 44 20.71 53.18 49.34
C GLN A 44 20.45 53.11 47.82
N PRO A 45 21.01 54.04 47.03
CA PRO A 45 20.86 53.97 45.59
C PRO A 45 21.47 52.67 45.07
N LEU A 46 20.77 52.02 44.13
CA LEU A 46 21.25 50.81 43.46
C LEU A 46 22.69 51.01 43.00
N THR A 47 23.53 50.03 43.30
CA THR A 47 24.94 50.09 42.92
C THR A 47 25.06 50.14 41.40
N ARG A 48 26.16 50.71 40.91
CA ARG A 48 26.41 50.80 39.46
C ARG A 48 26.32 49.44 38.77
N ALA A 49 26.79 48.38 39.42
CA ALA A 49 26.72 47.01 38.92
C ALA A 49 25.27 46.51 38.79
N GLU A 50 24.40 46.85 39.74
CA GLU A 50 22.97 46.49 39.68
C GLU A 50 22.23 47.24 38.58
N LEU A 51 22.54 48.53 38.38
CA LEU A 51 21.99 49.30 37.27
C LEU A 51 22.46 48.74 35.91
N GLU A 52 23.73 48.38 35.78
CA GLU A 52 24.28 47.74 34.57
C GLU A 52 23.63 46.36 34.34
N LEU A 53 23.37 45.58 35.40
CA LEU A 53 22.63 44.32 35.33
C LEU A 53 21.17 44.50 34.93
N GLU A 54 20.47 45.52 35.43
CA GLU A 54 19.11 45.85 35.00
C GLU A 54 19.06 46.29 33.54
N GLU A 55 19.98 47.14 33.10
CA GLU A 55 20.09 47.55 31.70
C GLU A 55 20.41 46.36 30.79
N ALA A 56 21.30 45.45 31.23
CA ALA A 56 21.59 44.21 30.53
C ALA A 56 20.33 43.32 30.43
N ARG A 57 19.58 43.14 31.53
CA ARG A 57 18.31 42.39 31.55
C ARG A 57 17.27 42.98 30.59
N LYS A 58 17.10 44.30 30.59
CA LYS A 58 16.20 45.03 29.66
C LYS A 58 16.64 44.84 28.20
N SER A 59 17.95 44.90 27.93
CA SER A 59 18.49 44.73 26.57
C SER A 59 18.29 43.31 25.99
N VAL A 60 18.32 42.26 26.83
CA VAL A 60 18.06 40.88 26.41
C VAL A 60 16.58 40.72 26.03
N PHE A 61 15.67 41.31 26.81
CA PHE A 61 14.24 41.29 26.53
C PHE A 61 13.89 42.04 25.22
N ASP A 62 14.54 43.18 24.97
CA ASP A 62 14.35 43.94 23.73
C ASP A 62 14.93 43.26 22.49
N LYS A 63 16.06 42.55 22.61
CA LYS A 63 16.63 41.78 21.50
C LYS A 63 15.72 40.62 21.09
N THR A 64 15.15 39.90 22.07
CA THR A 64 14.27 38.76 21.81
C THR A 64 12.90 39.16 21.25
N THR A 65 12.36 40.32 21.63
CA THR A 65 11.10 40.81 21.04
C THR A 65 11.30 41.33 19.61
N LYS A 66 12.43 41.98 19.32
CA LYS A 66 12.79 42.44 17.96
C LYS A 66 13.05 41.28 17.01
N SER A 67 13.69 40.18 17.46
CA SER A 67 13.89 39.00 16.61
C SER A 67 12.57 38.30 16.27
N LYS A 68 11.69 38.11 17.26
CA LYS A 68 10.34 37.53 17.05
C LYS A 68 9.51 38.31 16.04
N LYS A 69 9.56 39.66 16.04
CA LYS A 69 8.88 40.50 15.05
C LYS A 69 9.44 40.30 13.63
N LYS A 70 10.76 40.15 13.49
CA LYS A 70 11.38 39.88 12.19
C LYS A 70 10.98 38.51 11.64
N GLU A 71 10.96 37.48 12.48
CA GLU A 71 10.50 36.14 12.12
C GLU A 71 9.02 36.14 11.70
N SER A 72 8.16 36.82 12.45
CA SER A 72 6.73 36.93 12.09
C SER A 72 6.51 37.67 10.77
N ASN A 73 7.33 38.67 10.46
CA ASN A 73 7.26 39.40 9.20
C ASN A 73 7.77 38.55 8.04
N ARG A 74 8.85 37.79 8.24
CA ARG A 74 9.36 36.85 7.24
C ARG A 74 8.34 35.76 6.92
N MET A 75 7.69 35.18 7.93
CA MET A 75 6.63 34.19 7.71
C MET A 75 5.45 34.78 6.96
N LEU A 76 5.06 36.03 7.24
CA LEU A 76 4.03 36.72 6.46
C LEU A 76 4.43 36.92 4.99
N GLU A 77 5.69 37.23 4.70
CA GLU A 77 6.20 37.36 3.34
C GLU A 77 6.24 36.03 2.59
N GLU A 78 6.74 34.97 3.22
CA GLU A 78 6.76 33.62 2.65
C GLU A 78 5.35 33.08 2.42
N ALA A 79 4.44 33.28 3.38
CA ALA A 79 3.03 32.91 3.22
C ALA A 79 2.37 33.69 2.07
N LYS A 80 2.64 34.98 1.93
CA LYS A 80 2.16 35.78 0.78
C LYS A 80 2.69 35.26 -0.55
N LYS A 81 3.96 34.85 -0.63
CA LYS A 81 4.52 34.22 -1.84
C LYS A 81 3.81 32.91 -2.18
N ALA A 82 3.37 32.16 -1.16
CA ALA A 82 2.53 30.98 -1.30
C ALA A 82 1.04 31.31 -1.53
N GLY A 83 0.66 32.59 -1.70
CA GLY A 83 -0.73 33.02 -1.93
C GLY A 83 -1.60 33.10 -0.67
N LEU A 84 -1.03 32.88 0.53
CA LEU A 84 -1.74 32.94 1.80
C LEU A 84 -1.60 34.33 2.42
N VAL A 85 -2.72 35.06 2.49
CA VAL A 85 -2.78 36.38 3.14
C VAL A 85 -3.47 36.25 4.49
N LYS A 86 -2.95 36.96 5.51
CA LYS A 86 -3.56 37.03 6.83
C LYS A 86 -4.92 37.74 6.76
N GLY A 87 -5.96 37.16 7.37
CA GLY A 87 -7.30 37.75 7.40
C GLY A 87 -7.37 39.01 8.28
N ARG A 88 -8.36 39.88 8.02
CA ARG A 88 -8.55 41.15 8.74
C ARG A 88 -8.74 40.96 10.27
N PHE A 89 -9.44 39.92 10.67
CA PHE A 89 -9.77 39.61 12.07
C PHE A 89 -8.95 38.46 12.66
N GLU A 90 -7.95 37.97 11.92
CA GLU A 90 -7.18 36.79 12.30
C GLU A 90 -5.99 37.16 13.19
N GLY A 91 -5.76 36.41 14.27
CA GLY A 91 -4.55 36.53 15.08
C GLY A 91 -3.31 35.95 14.37
N MET A 92 -2.09 36.36 14.75
CA MET A 92 -0.87 35.78 14.14
C MET A 92 -0.77 34.26 14.37
N GLN A 93 -1.17 33.78 15.55
CA GLN A 93 -1.17 32.35 15.88
C GLN A 93 -2.16 31.56 15.03
N GLN A 94 -3.38 32.06 14.86
CA GLN A 94 -4.40 31.43 14.01
C GLN A 94 -3.93 31.36 12.55
N PHE A 95 -3.30 32.44 12.06
CA PHE A 95 -2.71 32.48 10.73
C PHE A 95 -1.60 31.44 10.56
N MET A 96 -0.68 31.32 11.52
CA MET A 96 0.36 30.29 11.49
C MET A 96 -0.22 28.88 11.47
N ILE A 97 -1.24 28.60 12.29
CA ILE A 97 -1.92 27.29 12.29
C ILE A 97 -2.53 27.00 10.93
N ARG A 98 -3.17 27.99 10.28
CA ARG A 98 -3.71 27.84 8.93
C ARG A 98 -2.61 27.54 7.91
N VAL A 99 -1.53 28.33 7.90
CA VAL A 99 -0.39 28.13 7.00
C VAL A 99 0.20 26.74 7.18
N LEU A 100 0.42 26.31 8.42
CA LEU A 100 0.92 24.96 8.72
C LEU A 100 -0.03 23.87 8.23
N ARG A 101 -1.34 24.05 8.39
CA ARG A 101 -2.33 23.07 7.94
C ARG A 101 -2.36 22.96 6.41
N THR A 102 -2.36 24.08 5.71
CA THR A 102 -2.31 24.11 4.24
C THR A 102 -1.04 23.45 3.73
N LEU A 103 0.12 23.86 4.24
CA LEU A 103 1.41 23.28 3.85
C LEU A 103 1.46 21.77 4.12
N SER A 104 0.94 21.33 5.28
CA SER A 104 0.88 19.90 5.61
C SER A 104 -0.03 19.12 4.66
N SER A 105 -1.14 19.70 4.24
CA SER A 105 -2.03 19.12 3.23
C SER A 105 -1.31 18.99 1.88
N ASP A 106 -0.64 20.05 1.43
CA ASP A 106 0.09 20.05 0.17
C ASP A 106 1.21 18.99 0.14
N ILE A 107 1.94 18.86 1.26
CA ILE A 107 2.96 17.82 1.43
C ILE A 107 2.34 16.41 1.36
N GLN A 108 1.17 16.20 1.98
CA GLN A 108 0.47 14.91 1.92
C GLN A 108 -0.01 14.60 0.51
N GLU A 109 -0.62 15.55 -0.19
CA GLU A 109 -1.06 15.40 -1.58
C GLU A 109 0.12 15.09 -2.51
N HIS A 110 1.22 15.80 -2.35
CA HIS A 110 2.45 15.51 -3.08
C HIS A 110 2.96 14.10 -2.77
N GLY A 111 2.94 13.69 -1.50
CA GLY A 111 3.28 12.33 -1.09
C GLY A 111 2.39 11.26 -1.74
N VAL A 112 1.09 11.51 -1.90
CA VAL A 112 0.16 10.61 -2.62
C VAL A 112 0.52 10.56 -4.11
N LYS A 113 0.76 11.70 -4.75
CA LYS A 113 1.19 11.75 -6.16
C LYS A 113 2.50 11.00 -6.39
N VAL A 114 3.45 11.08 -5.46
CA VAL A 114 4.71 10.33 -5.53
C VAL A 114 4.45 8.82 -5.40
N LYS A 115 3.64 8.40 -4.44
CA LYS A 115 3.26 6.98 -4.27
C LYS A 115 2.54 6.41 -5.49
N GLN A 116 1.73 7.23 -6.17
CA GLN A 116 1.06 6.86 -7.41
C GLN A 116 1.97 6.93 -8.65
N GLY A 117 3.20 7.42 -8.52
CA GLY A 117 4.12 7.61 -9.64
C GLY A 117 3.70 8.73 -10.61
N THR A 118 2.82 9.65 -10.16
CA THR A 118 2.27 10.74 -10.96
C THR A 118 2.88 12.12 -10.64
N ALA A 119 3.70 12.23 -9.58
CA ALA A 119 4.24 13.51 -9.10
C ALA A 119 5.04 14.32 -10.13
N ALA A 120 5.64 13.67 -11.13
CA ALA A 120 6.39 14.33 -12.19
C ALA A 120 5.64 14.41 -13.53
N LYS A 121 4.45 13.80 -13.63
CA LYS A 121 3.71 13.76 -14.88
C LYS A 121 2.93 15.06 -15.06
N SER A 122 3.00 15.62 -16.26
CA SER A 122 2.15 16.76 -16.61
C SER A 122 0.68 16.32 -16.67
N GLN A 123 -0.26 17.26 -16.45
CA GLN A 123 -1.70 16.96 -16.55
C GLN A 123 -2.06 16.35 -17.91
N LYS A 124 -1.41 16.81 -18.98
CA LYS A 124 -1.60 16.31 -20.35
C LYS A 124 -1.17 14.84 -20.51
N GLU A 125 -0.08 14.43 -19.85
CA GLU A 125 0.36 13.03 -19.86
C GLU A 125 -0.61 12.13 -19.10
N LEU A 126 -1.13 12.59 -17.96
CA LEU A 126 -2.13 11.85 -17.20
C LEU A 126 -3.42 11.67 -18.01
N GLU A 127 -3.87 12.71 -18.71
CA GLU A 127 -5.02 12.65 -19.60
C GLU A 127 -4.79 11.68 -20.76
N ALA A 128 -3.59 11.68 -21.35
CA ALA A 128 -3.23 10.74 -22.41
C ALA A 128 -3.22 9.29 -21.90
N ASP A 129 -2.64 9.03 -20.74
CA ASP A 129 -2.65 7.72 -20.08
C ASP A 129 -4.08 7.22 -19.81
N MET A 130 -4.94 8.11 -19.31
CA MET A 130 -6.36 7.80 -19.07
C MET A 130 -7.10 7.46 -20.36
N LYS A 131 -6.87 8.22 -21.44
CA LYS A 131 -7.46 7.94 -22.75
C LYS A 131 -7.04 6.58 -23.30
N ILE A 132 -5.76 6.21 -23.14
CA ILE A 132 -5.26 4.88 -23.53
C ILE A 132 -5.96 3.77 -22.74
N LEU A 133 -6.22 3.98 -21.44
CA LEU A 133 -6.95 3.02 -20.62
C LEU A 133 -8.41 2.88 -21.06
N GLU A 134 -9.10 3.99 -21.32
CA GLU A 134 -10.48 3.98 -21.82
C GLU A 134 -10.59 3.26 -23.17
N ASP A 135 -9.67 3.52 -24.09
CA ASP A 135 -9.66 2.88 -25.40
C ASP A 135 -9.38 1.36 -25.30
N LYS A 136 -8.51 0.94 -24.37
CA LYS A 136 -8.30 -0.48 -24.04
C LYS A 136 -9.58 -1.11 -23.47
N GLU A 137 -10.27 -0.43 -22.57
CA GLU A 137 -11.52 -0.93 -21.99
C GLU A 137 -12.63 -1.05 -23.05
N LYS A 138 -12.76 -0.07 -23.94
CA LYS A 138 -13.68 -0.13 -25.09
C LYS A 138 -13.39 -1.34 -25.98
N LYS A 139 -12.12 -1.56 -26.33
CA LYS A 139 -11.69 -2.74 -27.12
C LYS A 139 -12.03 -4.06 -26.42
N GLN A 140 -11.79 -4.16 -25.11
CA GLN A 140 -12.15 -5.37 -24.35
C GLN A 140 -13.67 -5.59 -24.29
N LYS A 141 -14.46 -4.53 -24.07
CA LYS A 141 -15.93 -4.62 -24.09
C LYS A 141 -16.45 -5.07 -25.46
N GLU A 142 -15.87 -4.54 -26.54
CA GLU A 142 -16.23 -4.92 -27.90
C GLU A 142 -15.85 -6.37 -28.22
N GLN A 143 -14.65 -6.81 -27.82
CA GLN A 143 -14.24 -8.22 -27.94
C GLN A 143 -15.19 -9.15 -27.20
N LYS A 144 -15.55 -8.83 -25.95
CA LYS A 144 -16.53 -9.62 -25.17
C LYS A 144 -17.90 -9.66 -25.86
N LYS A 145 -18.36 -8.56 -26.45
CA LYS A 145 -19.62 -8.54 -27.24
C LYS A 145 -19.54 -9.47 -28.45
N ARG A 146 -18.44 -9.43 -29.21
CA ARG A 146 -18.21 -10.31 -30.36
C ARG A 146 -18.13 -11.79 -29.96
N GLU A 147 -17.45 -12.11 -28.87
CA GLU A 147 -17.38 -13.48 -28.34
C GLU A 147 -18.76 -14.01 -27.94
N VAL A 148 -19.59 -13.17 -27.29
CA VAL A 148 -20.95 -13.53 -26.92
C VAL A 148 -21.82 -13.76 -28.17
N GLN A 149 -21.72 -12.88 -29.16
CA GLN A 149 -22.43 -13.04 -30.44
C GLN A 149 -22.03 -14.33 -31.14
N ASN A 150 -20.74 -14.63 -31.25
CA ASN A 150 -20.23 -15.86 -31.85
C ASN A 150 -20.74 -17.11 -31.11
N LYS A 151 -20.80 -17.07 -29.78
CA LYS A 151 -21.36 -18.18 -28.97
C LYS A 151 -22.86 -18.37 -29.23
N ILE A 152 -23.62 -17.28 -29.36
CA ILE A 152 -25.05 -17.34 -29.67
C ILE A 152 -25.26 -17.92 -31.07
N GLU A 153 -24.48 -17.49 -32.07
CA GLU A 153 -24.56 -18.02 -33.43
C GLU A 153 -24.17 -19.50 -33.50
N ALA A 154 -23.10 -19.91 -32.82
CA ALA A 154 -22.70 -21.31 -32.74
C ALA A 154 -23.81 -22.16 -32.10
N ALA A 155 -24.40 -21.70 -30.99
CA ALA A 155 -25.52 -22.39 -30.34
C ALA A 155 -26.76 -22.46 -31.24
N ARG A 156 -27.05 -21.41 -32.03
CA ARG A 156 -28.14 -21.42 -33.02
C ARG A 156 -27.89 -22.44 -34.14
N LYS A 157 -26.66 -22.50 -34.68
CA LYS A 157 -26.29 -23.50 -35.70
C LYS A 157 -26.39 -24.93 -35.17
N GLU A 158 -25.97 -25.16 -33.93
CA GLU A 158 -26.07 -26.48 -33.30
C GLU A 158 -27.53 -26.91 -33.07
N ARG A 159 -28.41 -25.97 -32.69
CA ARG A 159 -29.85 -26.23 -32.58
C ARG A 159 -30.47 -26.62 -33.93
N LYS A 160 -30.17 -25.85 -34.99
CA LYS A 160 -30.65 -26.17 -36.35
C LYS A 160 -30.21 -27.56 -36.82
N ARG A 161 -28.94 -27.91 -36.64
CA ARG A 161 -28.44 -29.26 -36.97
C ARG A 161 -29.14 -30.37 -36.18
N LYS A 162 -29.43 -30.13 -34.89
CA LYS A 162 -30.18 -31.10 -34.07
C LYS A 162 -31.62 -31.25 -34.53
N GLU A 163 -32.26 -30.17 -34.97
CA GLU A 163 -33.61 -30.19 -35.54
C GLU A 163 -33.63 -30.95 -36.88
N GLU A 164 -32.67 -30.71 -37.77
CA GLU A 164 -32.50 -31.46 -39.03
C GLU A 164 -32.30 -32.97 -38.78
N ILE A 165 -31.39 -33.34 -37.88
CA ILE A 165 -31.17 -34.76 -37.52
C ILE A 165 -32.42 -35.39 -36.87
N ALA A 166 -33.19 -34.60 -36.11
CA ALA A 166 -34.43 -35.09 -35.50
C ALA A 166 -35.52 -35.35 -36.55
N LEU A 167 -35.65 -34.48 -37.55
CA LEU A 167 -36.56 -34.64 -38.68
C LEU A 167 -36.19 -35.86 -39.53
N GLU A 168 -34.91 -36.02 -39.88
CA GLU A 168 -34.42 -37.18 -40.64
C GLU A 168 -34.68 -38.50 -39.91
N LYS A 169 -34.49 -38.52 -38.57
CA LYS A 169 -34.85 -39.68 -37.74
C LYS A 169 -36.35 -39.95 -37.68
N GLU A 170 -37.20 -38.93 -37.77
CA GLU A 170 -38.65 -39.10 -37.81
C GLU A 170 -39.09 -39.66 -39.17
N GLU A 171 -38.55 -39.16 -40.27
CA GLU A 171 -38.79 -39.67 -41.62
C GLU A 171 -38.37 -41.15 -41.75
N LEU A 172 -37.17 -41.50 -41.26
CA LEU A 172 -36.71 -42.89 -41.25
C LEU A 172 -37.65 -43.81 -40.44
N LYS A 173 -38.23 -43.32 -39.35
CA LYS A 173 -39.22 -44.07 -38.57
C LYS A 173 -40.53 -44.25 -39.32
N ARG A 174 -40.98 -43.25 -40.07
CA ARG A 174 -42.19 -43.35 -40.92
C ARG A 174 -41.98 -44.35 -42.04
N GLN A 175 -40.84 -44.29 -42.75
CA GLN A 175 -40.49 -45.27 -43.78
C GLN A 175 -40.47 -46.70 -43.23
N ARG A 176 -39.85 -46.94 -42.06
CA ARG A 176 -39.89 -48.26 -41.41
C ARG A 176 -41.28 -48.72 -40.99
N GLN A 177 -42.18 -47.79 -40.66
CA GLN A 177 -43.58 -48.14 -40.33
C GLN A 177 -44.36 -48.50 -41.59
N GLU A 178 -44.12 -47.81 -42.70
CA GLU A 178 -44.73 -48.11 -44.00
C GLU A 178 -44.20 -49.45 -44.56
N GLU A 179 -42.89 -49.70 -44.47
CA GLU A 179 -42.28 -50.98 -44.86
C GLU A 179 -42.87 -52.15 -44.07
N ARG A 180 -43.04 -51.99 -42.74
CA ARG A 180 -43.73 -52.99 -41.90
C ARG A 180 -45.21 -53.17 -42.23
N ARG A 181 -45.88 -52.15 -42.79
CA ARG A 181 -47.28 -52.29 -43.24
C ARG A 181 -47.34 -53.07 -44.54
N LEU A 182 -46.46 -52.77 -45.49
CA LEU A 182 -46.33 -53.51 -46.74
C LEU A 182 -45.94 -54.97 -46.50
N GLU A 183 -45.03 -55.24 -45.55
CA GLU A 183 -44.65 -56.60 -45.17
C GLU A 183 -45.83 -57.39 -44.55
N ARG A 184 -46.71 -56.71 -43.80
CA ARG A 184 -47.94 -57.32 -43.28
C ARG A 184 -48.98 -57.57 -44.36
N GLU A 185 -49.18 -56.64 -45.30
CA GLU A 185 -50.06 -56.85 -46.46
C GLU A 185 -49.55 -57.99 -47.35
N ALA A 186 -48.23 -58.10 -47.53
CA ALA A 186 -47.62 -59.20 -48.28
C ALA A 186 -47.78 -60.55 -47.56
N ALA A 187 -47.66 -60.58 -46.24
CA ALA A 187 -47.90 -61.78 -45.44
C ALA A 187 -49.39 -62.20 -45.45
N GLU A 188 -50.33 -61.24 -45.38
CA GLU A 188 -51.78 -61.53 -45.52
C GLU A 188 -52.15 -62.09 -46.90
N LEU A 189 -51.47 -61.66 -47.97
CA LEU A 189 -51.61 -62.26 -49.30
C LEU A 189 -51.03 -63.68 -49.38
N GLN A 190 -50.01 -63.98 -48.58
CA GLN A 190 -49.39 -65.31 -48.53
C GLN A 190 -50.21 -66.29 -47.68
N ASP A 191 -50.84 -65.82 -46.60
CA ASP A 191 -51.76 -66.62 -45.77
C ASP A 191 -53.11 -66.87 -46.48
N GLN A 192 -53.50 -66.06 -47.47
CA GLN A 192 -54.66 -66.34 -48.33
C GLN A 192 -54.45 -67.50 -49.33
N GLU A 193 -53.21 -67.95 -49.57
CA GLU A 193 -52.92 -69.15 -50.37
C GLU A 193 -52.85 -70.44 -49.53
N HIS A 194 -52.87 -70.35 -48.20
CA HIS A 194 -52.70 -71.49 -47.29
C HIS A 194 -53.77 -71.56 -46.17
N GLU A 195 -55.06 -71.51 -46.52
CA GLU A 195 -56.11 -72.01 -45.63
C GLU A 195 -57.12 -72.90 -46.37
N ALA A 196 -56.81 -74.20 -46.39
CA ALA A 196 -57.80 -75.27 -46.34
C ALA A 196 -57.43 -76.22 -45.20
N GLU A 197 -58.41 -76.52 -44.34
CA GLU A 197 -58.47 -77.57 -43.29
C GLU A 197 -58.26 -77.18 -41.80
N LYS A 198 -59.33 -76.62 -41.19
CA LYS A 198 -60.07 -76.99 -39.94
C LYS A 198 -59.53 -78.10 -38.98
N PRO A 199 -60.08 -78.30 -37.72
CA PRO A 199 -60.69 -77.39 -36.70
C PRO A 199 -60.51 -77.81 -35.17
N LYS A 200 -61.17 -77.05 -34.24
CA LYS A 200 -61.68 -77.36 -32.84
C LYS A 200 -60.65 -77.51 -31.68
N ASN A 201 -60.88 -77.16 -30.40
CA ASN A 201 -62.02 -76.71 -29.55
C ASN A 201 -61.47 -76.15 -28.20
N ASP A 202 -62.21 -75.22 -27.56
CA ASP A 202 -62.62 -75.04 -26.14
C ASP A 202 -61.75 -75.61 -24.98
N GLU A 203 -61.52 -75.03 -23.78
CA GLU A 203 -62.27 -74.08 -22.94
C GLU A 203 -61.38 -73.62 -21.72
N GLU A 204 -61.69 -72.43 -21.21
CA GLU A 204 -61.60 -71.85 -19.84
C GLU A 204 -60.36 -71.93 -18.91
N GLY A 205 -59.99 -70.74 -18.40
CA GLY A 205 -59.69 -70.61 -16.97
C GLY A 205 -58.91 -69.37 -16.48
N VAL A 206 -59.64 -68.40 -15.89
CA VAL A 206 -59.32 -67.80 -14.56
C VAL A 206 -58.44 -66.51 -14.47
N ILE A 207 -59.15 -65.43 -14.08
CA ILE A 207 -58.83 -64.28 -13.19
C ILE A 207 -58.50 -62.89 -13.78
N PRO A 208 -59.26 -61.84 -13.37
CA PRO A 208 -59.02 -60.43 -13.65
C PRO A 208 -58.25 -59.75 -12.50
N GLU A 209 -57.41 -58.74 -12.73
CA GLU A 209 -57.29 -57.62 -11.77
C GLU A 209 -56.45 -56.44 -12.28
N SER A 210 -57.00 -55.24 -12.05
CA SER A 210 -56.30 -53.99 -11.75
C SER A 210 -55.65 -53.21 -12.91
N MET A 211 -56.40 -52.20 -13.30
CA MET A 211 -55.89 -50.87 -13.63
C MET A 211 -54.61 -50.51 -12.87
N ARG A 212 -53.50 -50.30 -13.58
CA ARG A 212 -52.47 -49.35 -13.15
C ARG A 212 -52.03 -48.47 -14.30
N ARG A 213 -52.53 -47.22 -14.27
CA ARG A 213 -51.93 -46.06 -14.90
C ARG A 213 -50.52 -45.89 -14.35
N ASP A 214 -49.52 -46.40 -15.05
CA ASP A 214 -48.14 -45.95 -14.84
C ASP A 214 -47.91 -44.69 -15.67
N GLN A 215 -48.38 -43.57 -15.11
CA GLN A 215 -47.80 -42.27 -15.40
C GLN A 215 -46.33 -42.34 -15.01
N LYS A 216 -45.43 -42.41 -16.01
CA LYS A 216 -44.00 -42.13 -15.79
C LYS A 216 -43.90 -40.74 -15.14
N PRO A 217 -43.33 -40.61 -13.92
CA PRO A 217 -43.03 -39.29 -13.38
C PRO A 217 -41.95 -38.67 -14.26
N LEU A 218 -42.30 -37.59 -14.95
CA LEU A 218 -41.36 -36.64 -15.51
C LEU A 218 -40.35 -36.29 -14.42
N THR A 219 -39.11 -36.76 -14.59
CA THR A 219 -37.99 -36.45 -13.71
C THR A 219 -37.80 -34.94 -13.72
N LYS A 220 -38.30 -34.28 -12.66
CA LYS A 220 -38.05 -32.86 -12.41
C LYS A 220 -36.53 -32.71 -12.35
N SER A 221 -36.02 -32.00 -13.36
CA SER A 221 -34.61 -31.73 -13.55
C SER A 221 -33.93 -31.29 -12.25
N ASN A 222 -32.80 -31.93 -11.91
CA ASN A 222 -31.85 -31.61 -10.84
C ASN A 222 -31.17 -30.24 -11.05
N LYS A 223 -31.94 -29.17 -11.25
CA LYS A 223 -31.45 -27.79 -11.38
C LYS A 223 -31.10 -27.08 -10.05
N PRO A 224 -31.61 -27.44 -8.85
CA PRO A 224 -31.23 -26.73 -7.63
C PRO A 224 -29.84 -27.11 -7.08
N ALA A 225 -29.33 -28.31 -7.38
CA ALA A 225 -28.02 -28.78 -6.88
C ALA A 225 -26.85 -27.94 -7.42
N LYS A 226 -26.83 -27.65 -8.73
CA LYS A 226 -25.76 -26.86 -9.37
C LYS A 226 -25.69 -25.42 -8.88
N ARG A 227 -26.82 -24.82 -8.48
CA ARG A 227 -26.86 -23.44 -7.97
C ARG A 227 -26.40 -23.36 -6.52
N ALA A 228 -26.67 -24.41 -5.73
CA ALA A 228 -26.19 -24.54 -4.36
C ALA A 228 -24.68 -24.82 -4.30
N GLU A 229 -24.16 -25.69 -5.18
CA GLU A 229 -22.71 -25.92 -5.32
C GLU A 229 -21.98 -24.67 -5.77
N LYS A 230 -22.47 -23.96 -6.80
CA LYS A 230 -21.85 -22.72 -7.27
C LYS A 230 -21.81 -21.63 -6.18
N ARG A 231 -22.85 -21.53 -5.35
CA ARG A 231 -22.86 -20.62 -4.18
C ARG A 231 -21.89 -21.05 -3.08
N LYS A 232 -21.65 -22.36 -2.89
CA LYS A 232 -20.66 -22.86 -1.94
C LYS A 232 -19.24 -22.58 -2.44
N GLU A 233 -18.98 -22.75 -3.73
CA GLU A 233 -17.70 -22.41 -4.36
C GLU A 233 -17.41 -20.90 -4.32
N GLU A 234 -18.39 -20.05 -4.68
CA GLU A 234 -18.24 -18.59 -4.58
C GLU A 234 -17.92 -18.16 -3.14
N LYS A 235 -18.62 -18.69 -2.13
CA LYS A 235 -18.33 -18.40 -0.73
C LYS A 235 -16.96 -18.90 -0.28
N ALA A 236 -16.46 -20.01 -0.82
CA ALA A 236 -15.13 -20.53 -0.51
C ALA A 236 -14.04 -19.65 -1.13
N ILE A 237 -14.26 -19.16 -2.36
CA ILE A 237 -13.36 -18.23 -3.04
C ILE A 237 -13.32 -16.89 -2.30
N ASP A 238 -14.49 -16.35 -1.90
CA ASP A 238 -14.59 -15.10 -1.15
C ASP A 238 -13.89 -15.18 0.21
N LYS A 239 -14.03 -16.31 0.92
CA LYS A 239 -13.33 -16.53 2.19
C LYS A 239 -11.81 -16.59 2.00
N LYS A 240 -11.34 -17.23 0.93
CA LYS A 240 -9.91 -17.28 0.59
C LYS A 240 -9.39 -15.89 0.23
N ALA A 241 -10.15 -15.11 -0.53
CA ALA A 241 -9.81 -13.73 -0.90
C ALA A 241 -9.71 -12.83 0.35
N LYS A 242 -10.70 -12.88 1.25
CA LYS A 242 -10.68 -12.13 2.52
C LYS A 242 -9.52 -12.53 3.43
N HIS A 243 -9.18 -13.83 3.48
CA HIS A 243 -8.02 -14.30 4.24
C HIS A 243 -6.70 -13.79 3.64
N LEU A 244 -6.55 -13.81 2.31
CA LEU A 244 -5.39 -13.25 1.62
C LEU A 244 -5.28 -11.73 1.82
N GLU A 245 -6.40 -11.01 1.73
CA GLU A 245 -6.46 -9.56 1.95
C GLU A 245 -6.14 -9.20 3.41
N GLY A 246 -6.60 -10.00 4.38
CA GLY A 246 -6.22 -9.88 5.79
C GLY A 246 -4.74 -10.13 6.06
N LEU A 247 -4.12 -11.05 5.32
CA LEU A 247 -2.67 -11.34 5.39
C LEU A 247 -1.83 -10.24 4.73
N ILE A 248 -2.36 -9.57 3.71
CA ILE A 248 -1.70 -8.43 3.04
C ILE A 248 -1.85 -7.14 3.89
N ASN A 249 -2.98 -6.98 4.60
CA ASN A 249 -3.25 -5.83 5.47
C ASN A 249 -2.76 -5.98 6.92
N SER A 250 -2.30 -7.17 7.34
CA SER A 250 -1.52 -7.27 8.56
C SER A 250 -0.21 -6.54 8.32
N LYS A 251 -0.14 -5.29 8.80
CA LYS A 251 1.09 -4.48 8.89
C LYS A 251 2.23 -5.40 9.27
N GLU A 252 3.28 -5.43 8.46
CA GLU A 252 4.49 -6.22 8.71
C GLU A 252 4.97 -5.93 10.13
N VAL A 253 4.67 -6.86 11.05
CA VAL A 253 5.22 -6.81 12.40
C VAL A 253 6.67 -7.22 12.22
N ILE A 254 7.53 -6.23 11.99
CA ILE A 254 8.98 -6.39 11.92
C ILE A 254 9.39 -7.01 13.25
N LYS A 255 9.92 -8.24 13.21
CA LYS A 255 10.32 -8.93 14.43
C LYS A 255 11.49 -8.18 15.05
N PHE A 256 11.55 -8.15 16.37
CA PHE A 256 12.62 -7.48 17.10
C PHE A 256 14.00 -8.01 16.65
N GLY A 257 14.81 -7.13 16.04
CA GLY A 257 16.12 -7.48 15.46
C GLY A 257 16.21 -7.40 13.93
N GLU A 258 15.09 -7.25 13.21
CA GLU A 258 15.08 -7.00 11.76
C GLU A 258 15.17 -5.49 11.48
N ARG A 259 16.05 -5.09 10.55
CA ARG A 259 16.28 -3.68 10.17
C ARG A 259 15.38 -3.33 8.98
N CYS A 260 14.69 -2.19 9.03
CA CYS A 260 13.85 -1.69 7.93
C CYS A 260 14.63 -1.44 6.61
N ASP A 261 15.95 -1.29 6.71
CA ASP A 261 16.86 -0.98 5.61
C ASP A 261 17.50 -2.23 4.97
N ALA A 262 17.24 -3.42 5.55
CA ALA A 262 17.70 -4.67 4.97
C ALA A 262 16.63 -5.23 4.01
N PRO A 263 17.03 -5.88 2.91
CA PRO A 263 16.07 -6.56 2.04
C PRO A 263 15.28 -7.62 2.84
N PRO A 264 13.98 -7.82 2.53
CA PRO A 264 13.13 -8.74 3.26
C PRO A 264 13.71 -10.14 3.24
N LYS A 265 13.84 -10.75 4.43
CA LYS A 265 14.29 -12.13 4.57
C LYS A 265 13.09 -13.05 4.46
N PHE A 266 12.95 -13.73 3.32
CA PHE A 266 11.89 -14.70 3.11
C PHE A 266 12.22 -16.01 3.85
N GLU A 267 11.39 -16.39 4.83
CA GLU A 267 11.49 -17.68 5.52
C GLU A 267 10.52 -18.73 4.92
N GLY A 268 10.78 -20.01 5.17
CA GLY A 268 9.89 -21.11 4.77
C GLY A 268 9.79 -21.33 3.25
N VAL A 269 8.57 -21.57 2.75
CA VAL A 269 8.30 -21.95 1.35
C VAL A 269 8.68 -20.83 0.37
N PHE A 270 8.59 -19.58 0.81
CA PHE A 270 8.89 -18.40 0.00
C PHE A 270 10.38 -18.13 -0.16
N LYS A 271 11.24 -18.74 0.67
CA LYS A 271 12.69 -18.59 0.55
C LYS A 271 13.21 -19.09 -0.79
N LYS A 272 12.69 -20.21 -1.30
CA LYS A 272 13.14 -20.79 -2.58
C LYS A 272 12.68 -20.02 -3.80
N THR A 273 11.66 -19.17 -3.68
CA THR A 273 11.06 -18.44 -4.80
C THR A 273 11.47 -16.98 -4.84
N PHE A 274 11.65 -16.34 -3.67
CA PHE A 274 11.89 -14.91 -3.56
C PHE A 274 13.30 -14.54 -3.11
N ASP A 275 14.08 -15.46 -2.52
CA ASP A 275 15.48 -15.19 -2.20
C ASP A 275 16.32 -15.33 -3.50
N PRO A 276 16.90 -14.24 -4.04
CA PRO A 276 17.55 -14.25 -5.36
C PRO A 276 18.73 -15.23 -5.46
N LEU A 277 19.34 -15.58 -4.33
CA LEU A 277 20.40 -16.60 -4.26
C LEU A 277 19.85 -18.02 -4.42
N MET A 278 18.67 -18.31 -3.88
CA MET A 278 18.04 -19.64 -3.91
C MET A 278 17.09 -19.82 -5.11
N ALA A 279 16.43 -18.75 -5.55
CA ALA A 279 15.48 -18.72 -6.66
C ALA A 279 16.11 -19.06 -8.01
N LYS A 280 17.44 -18.97 -8.13
CA LYS A 280 18.21 -19.29 -9.34
C LYS A 280 18.97 -20.62 -9.29
N ALA A 281 18.91 -21.38 -8.21
CA ALA A 281 19.66 -22.63 -8.07
C ALA A 281 18.91 -23.88 -8.60
N GLY A 282 17.65 -23.75 -9.03
CA GLY A 282 16.77 -24.92 -9.20
C GLY A 282 16.19 -25.20 -10.59
N GLY A 283 16.43 -24.41 -11.65
CA GLY A 283 15.62 -24.66 -12.86
C GLY A 283 16.07 -24.15 -14.23
N LYS A 284 17.11 -23.33 -14.37
CA LYS A 284 17.57 -22.88 -15.70
C LYS A 284 19.09 -22.74 -15.74
N ASN A 285 19.72 -23.37 -16.72
CA ASN A 285 21.13 -23.11 -17.05
C ASN A 285 21.26 -21.62 -17.32
N LEU A 286 21.98 -20.90 -16.45
CA LEU A 286 22.24 -19.47 -16.64
C LEU A 286 22.91 -19.30 -18.02
N LEU A 287 22.56 -18.24 -18.74
CA LEU A 287 23.15 -17.90 -20.04
C LEU A 287 24.70 -17.87 -19.96
N LEU A 288 25.23 -17.51 -18.79
CA LEU A 288 26.66 -17.54 -18.50
C LEU A 288 27.25 -18.96 -18.54
N HIS A 289 26.51 -19.98 -18.09
CA HIS A 289 26.90 -21.39 -18.21
C HIS A 289 26.78 -21.94 -19.64
N SER A 290 25.93 -21.37 -20.50
CA SER A 290 25.88 -21.77 -21.92
C SER A 290 26.99 -21.10 -22.75
N ILE A 291 27.41 -19.89 -22.35
CA ILE A 291 28.48 -19.15 -23.03
C ILE A 291 29.85 -19.65 -22.59
N MET A 292 30.02 -19.98 -21.29
CA MET A 292 31.23 -20.60 -20.78
C MET A 292 31.14 -22.12 -20.96
N LYS A 293 31.54 -22.63 -22.13
CA LYS A 293 31.90 -24.05 -22.27
C LYS A 293 33.06 -24.34 -21.32
N LYS A 294 32.75 -24.81 -20.10
CA LYS A 294 33.79 -25.29 -19.19
C LYS A 294 34.37 -26.54 -19.81
N GLU A 295 35.63 -26.44 -20.22
CA GLU A 295 36.49 -27.58 -20.48
C GLU A 295 36.35 -28.56 -19.32
N THR A 296 36.12 -29.82 -19.65
CA THR A 296 36.02 -30.91 -18.71
C THR A 296 37.34 -31.07 -17.97
N GLY A 297 37.42 -30.55 -16.75
CA GLY A 297 38.62 -30.70 -15.94
C GLY A 297 38.41 -30.22 -14.52
N ILE A 298 38.45 -31.18 -13.58
CA ILE A 298 38.53 -31.00 -12.13
C ILE A 298 37.19 -30.63 -11.47
N LYS A 299 36.47 -31.67 -11.02
CA LYS A 299 35.51 -31.52 -9.91
C LYS A 299 36.29 -31.02 -8.70
N THR A 300 36.14 -29.76 -8.35
CA THR A 300 36.52 -29.28 -7.01
C THR A 300 35.64 -30.02 -6.01
N GLN A 301 36.23 -30.92 -5.21
CA GLN A 301 35.60 -31.39 -3.98
C GLN A 301 35.40 -30.15 -3.12
N TYR A 302 34.17 -29.65 -3.07
CA TYR A 302 33.78 -28.76 -1.99
C TYR A 302 33.93 -29.57 -0.71
N LEU A 303 34.68 -29.04 0.24
CA LEU A 303 34.71 -29.54 1.61
C LEU A 303 33.27 -29.81 2.01
N GLU A 304 32.97 -31.03 2.46
CA GLU A 304 31.73 -31.23 3.20
C GLU A 304 31.84 -30.32 4.42
N ASP A 305 31.17 -29.17 4.35
CA ASP A 305 30.93 -28.30 5.48
C ASP A 305 30.10 -29.11 6.48
N ASN A 306 30.82 -29.85 7.33
CA ASN A 306 30.32 -30.31 8.59
C ASN A 306 29.61 -29.12 9.22
N LYS A 307 28.31 -29.26 9.45
CA LYS A 307 27.43 -28.24 10.04
C LYS A 307 27.80 -28.00 11.51
N THR A 308 29.04 -27.66 11.80
CA THR A 308 29.43 -27.08 13.08
C THR A 308 29.29 -25.59 12.92
N LYS A 309 28.20 -25.06 13.48
CA LYS A 309 27.98 -23.62 13.61
C LYS A 309 29.27 -23.02 14.20
N PRO A 310 29.84 -21.94 13.63
CA PRO A 310 31.12 -21.40 14.09
C PRO A 310 31.13 -21.07 15.60
N ASN A 311 29.96 -20.72 16.16
CA ASN A 311 29.79 -20.45 17.59
C ASN A 311 29.85 -21.70 18.49
N GLU A 312 29.69 -22.92 17.95
CA GLU A 312 29.72 -24.15 18.75
C GLU A 312 31.16 -24.51 19.14
N ILE A 313 32.14 -24.24 18.27
CA ILE A 313 33.56 -24.49 18.53
C ILE A 313 34.06 -23.58 19.65
N ASP A 314 33.72 -22.29 19.59
CA ASP A 314 34.11 -21.34 20.64
C ASP A 314 33.38 -21.62 21.95
N ARG A 315 32.11 -22.04 21.88
CA ARG A 315 31.35 -22.48 23.06
C ARG A 315 31.97 -23.72 23.70
N GLN A 316 32.41 -24.70 22.90
CA GLN A 316 33.10 -25.89 23.41
C GLN A 316 34.44 -25.53 24.05
N LYS A 317 35.25 -24.65 23.44
CA LYS A 317 36.50 -24.15 24.03
C LYS A 317 36.26 -23.48 25.39
N VAL A 318 35.21 -22.66 25.51
CA VAL A 318 34.85 -22.01 26.79
C VAL A 318 34.41 -23.04 27.83
N ILE A 319 33.62 -24.04 27.43
CA ILE A 319 33.18 -25.13 28.32
C ILE A 319 34.38 -25.96 28.80
N GLU A 320 35.32 -26.30 27.92
CA GLU A 320 36.53 -27.04 28.27
C GLU A 320 37.44 -26.25 29.21
N ALA A 321 37.69 -24.97 28.91
CA ALA A 321 38.47 -24.10 29.79
C ALA A 321 37.84 -23.99 31.20
N TYR A 322 36.51 -23.89 31.29
CA TYR A 322 35.80 -23.87 32.57
C TYR A 322 35.90 -25.21 33.31
N ARG A 323 35.81 -26.34 32.60
CA ARG A 323 35.99 -27.68 33.18
C ARG A 323 37.39 -27.86 33.73
N ASP A 324 38.42 -27.43 33.01
CA ASP A 324 39.80 -27.54 33.45
C ASP A 324 40.11 -26.65 34.65
N MET A 325 39.58 -25.42 34.68
CA MET A 325 39.62 -24.56 35.86
C MET A 325 38.97 -25.24 37.08
N LYS A 326 37.80 -25.87 36.90
CA LYS A 326 37.10 -26.57 37.97
C LYS A 326 37.87 -27.82 38.44
N ARG A 327 38.46 -28.58 37.52
CA ARG A 327 39.32 -29.73 37.85
C ARG A 327 40.55 -29.29 38.64
N LYS A 328 41.25 -28.23 38.22
CA LYS A 328 42.39 -27.66 38.94
C LYS A 328 42.01 -27.21 40.35
N ARG A 329 40.87 -26.52 40.49
CA ARG A 329 40.37 -26.09 41.81
C ARG A 329 40.04 -27.26 42.74
N ASN A 330 39.42 -28.31 42.20
CA ASN A 330 39.14 -29.53 42.96
C ASN A 330 40.39 -30.36 43.27
N ALA A 331 41.43 -30.32 42.42
CA ALA A 331 42.71 -30.96 42.69
C ALA A 331 43.47 -30.24 43.81
N ILE A 332 43.45 -28.91 43.82
CA ILE A 332 44.02 -28.08 44.90
C ILE A 332 43.28 -28.32 46.22
N ALA A 333 41.96 -28.50 46.20
CA ALA A 333 41.18 -28.80 47.40
C ALA A 333 41.34 -30.24 47.93
N ARG A 334 42.06 -31.11 47.21
CA ARG A 334 42.33 -32.51 47.59
C ARG A 334 43.79 -32.75 48.01
N GLN A 335 44.65 -31.74 47.87
CA GLN A 335 45.95 -31.66 48.55
C GLN A 335 45.75 -30.97 49.89
#